data_AF-A0AA87BLV5-F1
#
_entry.id   AF-A0AA87BLV5-F1
#
_cell.length_a   1.000
_cell.length_b   1.000
_cell.length_c   1.000
_cell.angle_alpha   90.00
_cell.angle_beta   90.00
_cell.angle_gamma   90.00
#
_symmetry.space_group_name_H-M   'P 1'
#
loop_
_entity.id
_entity.type
_entity.pdbx_description
1 polymer ?
#
loop_
_entity_poly.entity_id
_entity_poly.type
_entity_poly.pdbx_seq_one_letter_code
_entity_poly.pdbx_strand_id
1 'polypeptide(L)'
;MICDGECMLPIFEHGQKLVFSKSAPLQPGQPVLLFRKPEATPPGENPMLFKQLVSGPSKAYWEAGRPAMRGNVRPVVTVRMLNPPRTLFFPADDLLGVHSCTGVLPMPMLEG
;
A
#
# COMPACT_ATOMS: atom_id res chain seq x y z
N MET A 1 0.02 -3.69 11.57
CA MET A 1 -0.95 -4.55 10.84
C MET A 1 -0.36 -5.95 10.74
N ILE A 2 -1.18 -7.01 10.79
CA ILE A 2 -0.69 -8.38 10.55
C ILE A 2 -0.79 -8.64 9.05
N CYS A 3 0.29 -9.10 8.43
CA CYS A 3 0.31 -9.48 7.02
C CYS A 3 -0.54 -10.74 6.84
N ASP A 4 -1.53 -10.66 5.95
CA ASP A 4 -2.40 -11.78 5.59
C ASP A 4 -2.19 -12.13 4.11
N GLY A 5 -2.11 -13.43 3.82
CA GLY A 5 -1.66 -13.97 2.54
C GLY A 5 -0.15 -13.92 2.29
N GLU A 6 0.24 -14.39 1.10
CA GLU A 6 1.63 -14.70 0.73
C GLU A 6 2.15 -13.87 -0.45
N CYS A 7 1.42 -12.80 -0.79
CA CYS A 7 1.60 -12.09 -2.05
C CYS A 7 2.94 -11.33 -2.20
N MET A 8 3.67 -11.24 -1.09
CA MET A 8 4.93 -10.51 -0.93
C MET A 8 6.09 -11.45 -0.56
N LEU A 9 5.89 -12.77 -0.59
CA LEU A 9 6.97 -13.73 -0.48
C LEU A 9 8.00 -13.51 -1.61
N PRO A 10 9.29 -13.76 -1.35
CA PRO A 10 9.86 -14.26 -0.10
C PRO A 10 10.23 -13.14 0.90
N ILE A 11 9.94 -11.87 0.59
CA ILE A 11 10.44 -10.74 1.38
C ILE A 11 9.63 -10.54 2.68
N PHE A 12 8.32 -10.76 2.60
CA PHE A 12 7.42 -10.66 3.74
C PHE A 12 6.57 -11.92 3.85
N GLU A 13 6.50 -12.44 5.06
CA GLU A 13 5.81 -13.68 5.38
C GLU A 13 4.41 -13.42 5.95
N HIS A 14 3.54 -14.40 5.77
CA HIS A 14 2.24 -14.42 6.43
C HIS A 14 2.42 -14.34 7.96
N GLY A 15 1.54 -13.58 8.63
CA GLY A 15 1.56 -13.42 10.08
C GLY A 15 2.53 -12.37 10.61
N GLN A 16 3.44 -11.84 9.78
CA GLN A 16 4.35 -10.78 10.22
C GLN A 16 3.60 -9.50 10.63
N LYS A 17 3.99 -8.91 11.76
CA LYS A 17 3.49 -7.62 12.20
C LYS A 17 4.28 -6.52 11.51
N LEU A 18 3.62 -5.73 10.67
CA LEU A 18 4.23 -4.66 9.90
C LEU A 18 3.90 -3.28 10.48
N VAL A 19 4.88 -2.40 10.44
CA VAL A 19 4.79 -0.99 10.87
C VAL A 19 4.68 -0.10 9.63
N PHE A 20 3.69 0.79 9.63
CA PHE A 20 3.44 1.70 8.52
C PHE A 20 3.48 3.15 9.01
N SER A 21 4.09 4.01 8.21
CA SER A 21 4.19 5.43 8.52
C SER A 21 3.26 6.27 7.65
N LYS A 22 2.50 7.10 8.37
CA LYS A 22 1.90 8.36 7.93
C LYS A 22 2.78 9.12 6.96
N SER A 23 3.91 9.55 7.49
CA SER A 23 4.72 10.69 7.03
C SER A 23 5.97 10.29 6.27
N ALA A 24 6.36 9.02 6.32
CA ALA A 24 7.54 8.56 5.60
C ALA A 24 7.38 8.79 4.09
N PRO A 25 8.47 9.17 3.38
CA PRO A 25 8.45 9.30 1.93
C PRO A 25 8.02 8.01 1.24
N LEU A 26 7.34 8.14 0.11
CA LEU A 26 7.02 7.05 -0.81
C LEU A 26 8.12 6.98 -1.87
N GLN A 27 8.82 5.85 -1.97
CA GLN A 27 9.83 5.63 -3.01
C GLN A 27 9.55 4.36 -3.81
N PRO A 28 9.78 4.36 -5.13
CA PRO A 28 9.76 3.14 -5.93
C PRO A 28 10.61 2.02 -5.30
N GLY A 29 10.10 0.79 -5.34
CA GLY A 29 10.72 -0.37 -4.70
C GLY A 29 10.37 -0.55 -3.22
N GLN A 30 9.75 0.43 -2.55
CA GLN A 30 9.38 0.27 -1.15
C GLN A 30 8.08 -0.53 -0.96
N PRO A 31 7.98 -1.33 0.11
CA PRO A 31 6.72 -1.92 0.53
C PRO A 31 5.75 -0.84 1.03
N VAL A 32 4.50 -0.89 0.59
CA VAL A 32 3.47 0.10 0.89
C VAL A 32 2.14 -0.56 1.21
N LEU A 33 1.33 0.13 2.00
CA LEU A 33 -0.07 -0.21 2.27
C LEU A 33 -0.97 0.78 1.54
N LEU A 34 -1.78 0.27 0.62
CA LEU A 34 -2.81 1.03 -0.08
C LEU A 34 -4.11 0.94 0.72
N PHE A 35 -4.77 2.07 0.90
CA PHE A 35 -6.09 2.14 1.52
C PHE A 35 -7.11 2.46 0.44
N ARG A 36 -7.85 1.46 -0.03
CA ARG A 36 -8.94 1.66 -0.99
C ARG A 36 -10.13 2.32 -0.33
N LYS A 37 -10.83 3.15 -1.08
CA LYS A 37 -12.11 3.71 -0.65
C LYS A 37 -13.19 2.62 -0.61
N PRO A 38 -14.22 2.76 0.26
CA PRO A 38 -15.32 1.81 0.31
C PRO A 38 -16.02 1.62 -1.04
N GLU A 39 -16.28 2.71 -1.78
CA GLU A 39 -16.94 2.67 -3.09
C GLU A 39 -16.11 1.99 -4.19
N ALA A 40 -14.79 1.87 -3.99
CA ALA A 40 -13.86 1.22 -4.92
C ALA A 40 -13.40 -0.17 -4.41
N THR A 41 -13.96 -0.65 -3.31
CA THR A 41 -13.65 -1.97 -2.73
C THR A 41 -14.81 -2.93 -3.01
N PRO A 42 -14.60 -3.99 -3.79
CA PRO A 42 -15.62 -5.00 -4.02
C PRO A 42 -16.09 -5.64 -2.71
N PRO A 43 -17.39 -6.00 -2.58
CA PRO A 43 -17.90 -6.69 -1.40
C PRO A 43 -17.10 -7.96 -1.10
N GLY A 44 -16.70 -8.13 0.17
CA GLY A 44 -15.91 -9.29 0.62
C GLY A 44 -14.39 -9.15 0.42
N GLU A 45 -13.90 -8.09 -0.23
CA GLU A 45 -12.46 -7.84 -0.33
C GLU A 45 -11.92 -6.97 0.81
N ASN A 46 -10.64 -7.15 1.13
CA ASN A 46 -9.95 -6.32 2.11
C ASN A 46 -9.66 -4.92 1.53
N PRO A 47 -10.13 -3.81 2.13
CA PRO A 47 -9.86 -2.46 1.63
C PRO A 47 -8.39 -2.07 1.73
N MET A 48 -7.59 -2.80 2.51
CA MET A 48 -6.16 -2.55 2.70
C MET A 48 -5.32 -3.58 1.92
N LEU A 49 -4.43 -3.11 1.04
CA LEU A 49 -3.58 -3.98 0.23
C LEU A 49 -2.10 -3.69 0.48
N PHE A 50 -1.35 -4.70 0.90
CA PHE A 50 0.10 -4.62 1.06
C PHE A 50 0.82 -5.08 -0.22
N LYS A 51 1.65 -4.22 -0.81
CA LYS A 51 2.32 -4.43 -2.12
C LYS A 51 3.66 -3.69 -2.18
N GLN A 52 4.46 -3.91 -3.22
CA GLN A 52 5.64 -3.07 -3.51
C GLN A 52 5.28 -1.93 -4.47
N LEU A 53 5.63 -0.70 -4.13
CA LEU A 53 5.43 0.46 -4.98
C LEU A 53 6.32 0.39 -6.23
N VAL A 54 5.73 0.61 -7.41
CA VAL A 54 6.48 0.77 -8.66
C VAL A 54 6.54 2.26 -9.02
N SER A 55 5.38 2.94 -9.00
CA SER A 55 5.27 4.38 -9.23
C SER A 55 3.94 4.91 -8.70
N GLY A 56 3.84 6.22 -8.54
CA GLY A 56 2.60 6.88 -8.11
C GLY A 56 2.79 8.37 -7.91
N PRO A 57 1.71 9.13 -7.68
CA PRO A 57 1.82 10.52 -7.30
C PRO A 57 2.53 10.65 -5.94
N SER A 58 3.10 11.83 -5.68
CA SER A 58 3.66 12.13 -4.37
C SER A 58 2.55 12.16 -3.31
N LYS A 59 2.94 12.00 -2.04
CA LYS A 59 2.01 12.01 -0.91
C LYS A 59 1.17 13.29 -0.83
N ALA A 60 1.72 14.42 -1.29
CA ALA A 60 1.04 15.71 -1.36
C ALA A 60 -0.30 15.64 -2.12
N TYR A 61 -0.46 14.68 -3.03
CA TYR A 61 -1.73 14.44 -3.72
C TYR A 61 -2.92 14.21 -2.77
N TRP A 62 -2.71 13.40 -1.72
CA TRP A 62 -3.75 13.08 -0.74
C TRP A 62 -3.80 14.11 0.41
N GLU A 63 -2.69 14.79 0.71
CA GLU A 63 -2.62 15.80 1.77
C GLU A 63 -3.23 17.14 1.37
N ALA A 64 -3.10 17.54 0.11
CA ALA A 64 -3.55 18.85 -0.39
C ALA A 64 -5.08 18.98 -0.56
N GLY A 65 -5.88 18.04 -0.02
CA GLY A 65 -7.35 18.12 -0.09
C GLY A 65 -7.95 17.84 -1.47
N ARG A 66 -7.28 16.99 -2.27
CA ARG A 66 -7.52 16.76 -3.72
C ARG A 66 -7.38 18.06 -4.53
N PRO A 67 -6.27 18.27 -5.25
CA PRO A 67 -6.20 19.41 -6.16
C PRO A 67 -7.38 19.34 -7.11
N ALA A 68 -8.08 20.46 -7.32
CA ALA A 68 -9.14 20.57 -8.30
C ALA A 68 -8.56 20.11 -9.65
N MET A 69 -8.91 18.90 -10.08
CA MET A 69 -8.38 18.34 -11.32
C MET A 69 -8.81 19.23 -12.47
N ARG A 70 -7.86 19.98 -13.02
CA ARG A 70 -8.05 20.67 -14.29
C ARG A 70 -7.80 19.64 -15.40
N GLY A 71 -8.84 18.91 -15.79
CA GLY A 71 -8.83 17.99 -16.95
C GLY A 71 -9.21 16.53 -16.64
N ASN A 72 -9.14 15.69 -17.67
CA ASN A 72 -9.54 14.27 -17.63
C ASN A 72 -8.39 13.30 -17.25
N VAL A 73 -7.22 13.81 -16.84
CA VAL A 73 -6.06 12.98 -16.50
C VAL A 73 -6.11 12.63 -15.01
N ARG A 74 -6.24 11.34 -14.70
CA ARG A 74 -6.19 10.83 -13.33
C ARG A 74 -4.84 10.13 -13.07
N PRO A 75 -4.11 10.50 -12.01
CA PRO A 75 -2.88 9.82 -11.67
C PRO A 75 -3.18 8.39 -11.23
N VAL A 76 -2.22 7.50 -11.50
CA VAL A 76 -2.32 6.07 -11.20
C VAL A 76 -1.21 5.68 -10.24
N VAL A 77 -1.57 4.90 -9.21
CA VAL A 77 -0.63 4.19 -8.36
C VAL A 77 -0.38 2.82 -8.99
N THR A 78 0.87 2.55 -9.33
CA THR A 78 1.32 1.26 -9.86
C THR A 78 2.06 0.52 -8.77
N VAL A 79 1.64 -0.71 -8.48
CA VAL A 79 2.28 -1.58 -7.49
C VAL A 79 2.46 -2.98 -8.05
N ARG A 80 3.28 -3.79 -7.39
CA ARG A 80 3.45 -5.20 -7.75
C ARG A 80 3.33 -6.14 -6.57
N MET A 81 2.83 -7.33 -6.87
CA MET A 81 2.98 -8.55 -6.07
C MET A 81 4.31 -9.20 -6.43
N LEU A 82 4.94 -9.85 -5.47
CA LEU A 82 6.14 -10.65 -5.68
C LEU A 82 5.79 -12.14 -5.89
N ASN A 83 4.63 -12.59 -5.39
CA ASN A 83 4.21 -13.98 -5.47
C ASN A 83 2.67 -14.13 -5.62
N PRO A 84 2.14 -14.66 -6.73
CA PRO A 84 2.81 -14.72 -8.03
C PRO A 84 3.18 -13.30 -8.51
N PRO A 85 4.26 -13.13 -9.29
CA PRO A 85 4.64 -11.83 -9.84
C PRO A 85 3.53 -11.24 -10.71
N ARG A 86 2.97 -10.10 -10.29
CA ARG A 86 1.91 -9.38 -11.00
C ARG A 86 1.99 -7.88 -10.73
N THR A 87 1.74 -7.08 -11.76
CA THR A 87 1.58 -5.63 -11.63
C THR A 87 0.10 -5.27 -11.54
N LEU A 88 -0.23 -4.37 -10.63
CA LEU A 88 -1.58 -3.88 -10.38
C LEU A 88 -1.60 -2.37 -10.52
N PHE A 89 -2.72 -1.84 -11.01
CA PHE A 89 -2.91 -0.41 -11.26
C PHE A 89 -4.15 0.06 -10.53
N PHE A 90 -4.02 1.17 -9.81
CA PHE A 90 -5.12 1.79 -9.06
C PHE A 90 -5.18 3.27 -9.42
N PRO A 91 -6.33 3.80 -9.89
CA PRO A 91 -6.54 5.24 -9.91
C PRO A 91 -6.28 5.81 -8.51
N ALA A 92 -5.48 6.87 -8.39
CA ALA A 92 -5.15 7.44 -7.09
C ALA A 92 -6.40 7.99 -6.37
N ASP A 93 -7.42 8.35 -7.15
CA ASP A 93 -8.74 8.75 -6.68
C ASP A 93 -9.55 7.61 -6.06
N ASP A 94 -9.23 6.36 -6.32
CA ASP A 94 -9.91 5.22 -5.71
C ASP A 94 -9.30 4.86 -4.35
N LEU A 95 -8.25 5.58 -3.95
CA LEU A 95 -7.52 5.40 -2.71
C LEU A 95 -7.79 6.55 -1.74
N LEU A 96 -7.92 6.22 -0.46
CA LEU A 96 -7.85 7.17 0.65
C LEU A 96 -6.41 7.63 0.88
N GLY A 97 -5.43 6.79 0.56
CA GLY A 97 -4.01 7.12 0.67
C GLY A 97 -3.10 5.89 0.52
N VAL A 98 -1.80 6.15 0.56
CA VAL A 98 -0.74 5.14 0.51
C VAL A 98 0.25 5.44 1.63
N HIS A 99 0.57 4.44 2.46
CA HIS A 99 1.52 4.57 3.57
C HIS A 99 2.73 3.67 3.35
N SER A 100 3.93 4.18 3.62
CA SER A 100 5.17 3.40 3.51
C SER A 100 5.27 2.41 4.67
N CYS A 101 5.66 1.17 4.38
CA CYS A 101 6.06 0.19 5.38
C CYS A 101 7.48 0.52 5.85
N THR A 102 7.63 0.83 7.14
CA THR A 102 8.91 1.22 7.73
C THR A 102 9.65 0.05 8.39
N GLY A 103 9.01 -1.11 8.49
CA GLY A 103 9.67 -2.32 8.97
C GLY A 103 8.71 -3.38 9.50
N VAL A 104 9.30 -4.47 9.99
CA VAL A 104 8.63 -5.54 10.72
C VAL A 104 8.78 -5.24 12.22
N LEU A 105 7.68 -5.31 12.97
CA LEU A 105 7.72 -5.24 14.42
C LEU A 105 8.32 -6.56 14.94
N PRO A 106 9.40 -6.53 15.74
CA PRO A 106 9.94 -7.72 16.35
C PRO A 106 8.86 -8.43 17.17
N MET A 107 8.72 -9.75 17.01
CA MET A 107 7.95 -10.53 17.96
C MET A 107 8.70 -10.50 19.30
N PRO A 108 8.02 -10.24 20.44
CA PRO A 108 8.67 -10.41 21.73
C PRO A 108 9.13 -11.88 21.81
N MET A 109 10.43 -12.07 22.03
CA MET A 109 10.95 -13.38 22.38
C MET A 109 10.31 -13.76 23.71
N LEU A 110 9.49 -14.81 23.72
CA LEU A 110 9.07 -15.41 24.98
C LEU A 110 10.33 -16.06 25.56
N GLU A 111 10.92 -15.42 26.57
CA GLU A 111 11.90 -16.10 27.41
C GLU A 111 11.18 -17.28 28.07
N GLY A 112 11.65 -18.48 27.77
CA GLY A 112 11.13 -19.75 28.32
C GLY A 112 11.59 -20.00 29.73
#